data_AF-A0A401MKY3-F1
#
_entry.id   AF-A0A401MKY3-F1
#
_cell.length_a   1.000
_cell.length_b   1.000
_cell.length_c   1.000
_cell.angle_alpha   90.00
_cell.angle_beta   90.00
_cell.angle_gamma   90.00
#
_symmetry.space_group_name_H-M   'P 1'
#
loop_
_entity.id
_entity.type
_entity.pdbx_description
1 polymer ?
#
loop_
_entity_poly.entity_id
_entity_poly.type
_entity_poly.pdbx_seq_one_letter_code
_entity_poly.pdbx_strand_id
1 'polypeptide(L)'
;MTSDYDRIRAGIEFMTAYVSGDDLLSAYVAERRREDPMATEALLDGTAALCAQLLRTMARMTGKTEHDILQELARGTHRHEQQSGD
;
A
#
# COMPACT_ATOMS: atom_id res chain seq x y z
N MET A 1 -11.51 4.30 22.90
CA MET A 1 -11.66 2.97 22.28
C MET A 1 -12.15 3.21 20.86
N THR A 2 -11.27 3.08 19.87
CA THR A 2 -11.65 3.16 18.45
C THR A 2 -12.59 1.99 18.16
N SER A 3 -13.80 2.28 17.71
CA SER A 3 -14.81 1.25 17.42
C SER A 3 -14.32 0.36 16.27
N ASP A 4 -14.68 -0.92 16.24
CA ASP A 4 -14.37 -1.81 15.10
C ASP A 4 -14.91 -1.23 13.78
N TYR A 5 -16.01 -0.48 13.86
CA TYR A 5 -16.54 0.29 12.74
C TYR A 5 -15.56 1.35 12.21
N ASP A 6 -14.88 2.09 13.09
CA ASP A 6 -13.91 3.11 12.71
C ASP A 6 -12.68 2.51 12.04
N ARG A 7 -12.26 1.32 12.50
CA ARG A 7 -11.15 0.58 11.88
C ARG A 7 -11.51 0.10 10.47
N ILE A 8 -12.71 -0.47 10.30
CA ILE A 8 -13.18 -0.93 8.99
C ILE A 8 -13.32 0.26 8.03
N ARG A 9 -13.90 1.38 8.49
CA ARG A 9 -14.04 2.60 7.69
C ARG A 9 -12.68 3.15 7.26
N ALA A 10 -11.72 3.25 8.18
CA ALA A 10 -10.37 3.72 7.87
C ALA A 10 -9.65 2.83 6.85
N GLY A 11 -9.87 1.51 6.92
CA GLY A 11 -9.36 0.56 5.93
C GLY A 11 -9.98 0.76 4.54
N ILE A 12 -11.30 0.96 4.47
CA ILE A 12 -12.01 1.21 3.20
C ILE A 12 -11.54 2.52 2.58
N GLU A 13 -11.43 3.59 3.36
CA GLU A 13 -10.95 4.90 2.89
C GLU A 13 -9.51 4.82 2.37
N PHE A 14 -8.63 4.11 3.09
CA PHE A 14 -7.25 3.88 2.65
C PHE A 14 -7.19 3.12 1.32
N MET A 15 -7.94 2.02 1.19
CA MET A 15 -7.96 1.22 -0.04
C MET A 15 -8.59 1.99 -1.21
N THR A 16 -9.59 2.84 -0.94
CA THR A 16 -10.20 3.71 -1.95
C THR A 16 -9.20 4.75 -2.45
N ALA A 17 -8.45 5.39 -1.54
CA ALA A 17 -7.40 6.33 -1.89
C ALA A 17 -6.28 5.66 -2.70
N TYR A 18 -5.85 4.46 -2.29
CA TYR A 18 -4.87 3.65 -3.02
C TYR A 18 -5.31 3.36 -4.47
N VAL A 19 -6.56 2.95 -4.69
CA VAL A 19 -7.08 2.66 -6.04
C VAL A 19 -7.28 3.94 -6.87
N SER A 20 -7.49 5.08 -6.21
CA SER A 20 -7.76 6.37 -6.89
C SER A 20 -6.50 7.11 -7.33
N GLY A 21 -5.30 6.65 -6.94
CA GLY A 21 -4.02 7.19 -7.38
C GLY A 21 -3.15 7.76 -6.25
N ASP A 22 -1.86 7.92 -6.56
CA ASP A 22 -0.80 8.17 -5.58
C ASP A 22 -0.94 9.51 -4.83
N ASP A 23 -1.46 10.55 -5.51
CA ASP A 23 -1.70 11.87 -4.92
C ASP A 23 -2.81 11.84 -3.85
N LEU A 24 -3.88 11.09 -4.09
CA LEU A 24 -5.03 10.98 -3.17
C LEU A 24 -4.66 10.14 -1.95
N LEU A 25 -3.86 9.09 -2.14
CA LEU A 25 -3.30 8.32 -1.03
C LEU A 25 -2.38 9.19 -0.16
N SER A 26 -1.49 9.94 -0.80
CA SER A 26 -0.56 10.84 -0.11
C SER A 26 -1.29 11.90 0.72
N ALA A 27 -2.34 12.52 0.16
CA ALA A 27 -3.16 13.50 0.86
C ALA A 27 -3.92 12.87 2.05
N TYR A 28 -4.52 11.69 1.87
CA TYR A 28 -5.25 10.98 2.92
C TYR A 28 -4.33 10.60 4.09
N VAL A 29 -3.15 10.04 3.81
CA VAL A 29 -2.16 9.69 4.85
C VAL A 29 -1.65 10.94 5.57
N ALA A 30 -1.41 12.04 4.85
CA ALA A 30 -0.96 13.30 5.45
C ALA A 30 -2.01 13.93 6.37
N GLU A 31 -3.29 13.86 6.02
CA GLU A 31 -4.39 14.33 6.88
C GLU A 31 -4.51 13.44 8.13
N ARG A 32 -4.54 12.11 7.94
CA ARG A 32 -4.67 11.17 9.07
C ARG A 32 -3.50 11.24 10.04
N ARG A 33 -2.28 11.46 9.54
CA ARG A 33 -1.11 11.65 10.39
C ARG A 33 -1.21 12.92 11.25
N ARG A 34 -1.87 13.97 10.75
CA ARG A 34 -2.13 15.20 11.53
C ARG A 34 -3.21 14.98 12.59
N GLU A 35 -4.23 14.18 12.28
CA GLU A 35 -5.34 13.87 13.20
C GLU A 35 -4.95 12.89 14.31
N ASP A 36 -4.29 11.78 13.95
CA ASP A 36 -3.87 10.72 14.87
C ASP A 36 -2.61 9.99 14.32
N PRO A 37 -1.40 10.39 14.78
CA PRO A 37 -0.15 9.78 14.33
C PRO A 37 -0.06 8.27 14.62
N MET A 38 -0.51 7.84 15.80
CA MET A 38 -0.39 6.43 16.23
C MET A 38 -1.36 5.53 15.45
N ALA A 39 -2.58 5.99 15.19
CA ALA A 39 -3.51 5.24 14.35
C ALA A 39 -3.03 5.15 12.89
N THR A 40 -2.36 6.21 12.41
CA THR A 40 -1.76 6.21 11.07
C THR A 40 -0.59 5.23 10.97
N GLU A 41 0.28 5.17 11.98
CA GLU A 41 1.36 4.16 12.03
C GLU A 41 0.80 2.74 12.04
N ALA A 42 -0.22 2.46 12.87
CA ALA A 42 -0.86 1.15 12.90
C ALA A 42 -1.49 0.76 11.54
N LEU A 43 -2.05 1.74 10.81
CA LEU A 43 -2.58 1.54 9.47
C LEU A 43 -1.47 1.20 8.46
N LEU A 44 -0.35 1.94 8.49
CA LEU A 44 0.80 1.69 7.62
C LEU A 44 1.45 0.33 7.89
N ASP A 45 1.59 -0.05 9.17
CA ASP A 45 2.10 -1.36 9.57
C ASP A 45 1.18 -2.49 9.07
N GLY A 46 -0.14 -2.31 9.19
CA GLY A 46 -1.13 -3.25 8.65
C GLY A 46 -1.03 -3.41 7.13
N THR A 47 -0.87 -2.31 6.41
CA THR A 47 -0.66 -2.31 4.95
C THR A 47 0.65 -3.01 4.57
N ALA A 48 1.75 -2.74 5.30
CA ALA A 48 3.02 -3.42 5.06
C ALA A 48 2.91 -4.93 5.28
N ALA A 49 2.19 -5.37 6.33
CA ALA A 49 1.94 -6.78 6.59
C ALA A 49 1.11 -7.45 5.48
N LEU A 50 0.10 -6.76 4.94
CA LEU A 50 -0.68 -7.22 3.79
C LEU A 50 0.18 -7.37 2.54
N CYS A 51 0.99 -6.35 2.21
CA CYS A 51 1.93 -6.41 1.09
C CYS A 51 2.91 -7.57 1.23
N ALA A 52 3.46 -7.80 2.42
CA ALA A 52 4.34 -8.93 2.69
C ALA A 52 3.61 -10.28 2.51
N GLN A 53 2.34 -10.37 2.89
CA GLN A 53 1.54 -11.60 2.68
C GLN A 53 1.22 -11.85 1.21
N LEU A 54 0.94 -10.80 0.44
CA LEU A 54 0.76 -10.87 -1.01
C LEU A 54 2.05 -11.31 -1.69
N LEU A 55 3.19 -10.73 -1.31
CA LEU A 55 4.51 -11.08 -1.82
C LEU A 55 4.84 -12.56 -1.57
N ARG A 56 4.64 -13.04 -0.34
CA ARG A 56 4.75 -14.47 0.02
C ARG A 56 3.87 -15.37 -0.86
N THR A 57 2.65 -14.92 -1.15
CA THR A 57 1.71 -15.69 -1.95
C THR A 57 2.14 -15.74 -3.42
N MET A 58 2.59 -14.61 -3.98
CA MET A 58 3.14 -14.56 -5.33
C MET A 58 4.40 -15.42 -5.47
N ALA A 59 5.30 -15.41 -4.47
CA ALA A 59 6.48 -16.26 -4.44
C ALA A 59 6.10 -17.75 -4.53
N ARG A 60 5.13 -18.18 -3.72
CA ARG A 60 4.60 -19.56 -3.77
C ARG A 60 3.97 -19.91 -5.13
N MET A 61 3.17 -19.01 -5.70
CA MET A 61 2.45 -19.28 -6.95
C MET A 61 3.37 -19.32 -8.18
N THR A 62 4.41 -18.50 -8.18
CA THR A 62 5.31 -18.36 -9.34
C THR A 62 6.56 -19.24 -9.22
N GLY A 63 6.85 -19.78 -8.03
CA GLY A 63 8.10 -20.48 -7.72
C GLY A 63 9.33 -19.56 -7.66
N LYS A 64 9.13 -18.24 -7.73
CA LYS A 64 10.20 -17.23 -7.62
C LYS A 64 10.46 -16.85 -6.17
N THR A 65 11.63 -16.30 -5.89
CA THR A 65 11.87 -15.69 -4.58
C THR A 65 11.12 -14.36 -4.46
N GLU A 66 10.83 -13.95 -3.22
CA GLU A 66 10.26 -12.62 -2.95
C GLU A 66 11.13 -11.50 -3.52
N HIS A 67 12.46 -11.68 -3.46
CA HIS A 67 13.42 -10.72 -3.99
C HIS A 67 13.33 -10.58 -5.51
N ASP A 68 13.21 -11.69 -6.24
CA ASP A 68 13.06 -11.66 -7.70
C ASP A 68 11.79 -10.92 -8.11
N ILE A 69 10.69 -11.15 -7.40
CA ILE A 69 9.42 -10.47 -7.65
C ILE A 69 9.56 -8.97 -7.42
N LEU A 70 10.20 -8.55 -6.31
CA LEU A 70 10.45 -7.13 -6.05
C LEU A 70 11.33 -6.48 -7.12
N GLN A 71 12.37 -7.18 -7.60
CA GLN A 71 13.19 -6.68 -8.70
C GLN A 71 12.39 -6.53 -10.00
N GLU A 72 11.52 -7.49 -10.32
CA GLU A 72 10.66 -7.42 -11.49
C GLU A 72 9.66 -6.26 -11.42
N LEU A 73 9.06 -6.05 -10.24
CA LEU A 73 8.17 -4.92 -9.99
C LEU A 73 8.90 -3.58 -10.17
N ALA A 74 10.07 -3.42 -9.57
CA ALA A 74 10.88 -2.20 -9.72
C ALA A 74 11.23 -1.91 -11.19
N ARG A 75 11.61 -2.94 -11.96
CA ARG A 75 11.88 -2.82 -13.41
C ARG A 75 10.61 -2.52 -14.22
N GLY A 76 9.44 -2.99 -13.78
CA GLY A 76 8.15 -2.71 -14.39
C GLY A 76 7.74 -1.25 -14.19
N THR A 77 7.86 -0.75 -12.97
CA THR A 77 7.54 0.65 -12.62
C THR A 77 8.41 1.63 -13.40
N HIS A 78 9.73 1.39 -13.48
CA HIS A 78 10.64 2.26 -14.26
C HIS A 78 10.32 2.33 -15.76
N ARG A 79 9.79 1.24 -16.35
CA ARG A 79 9.38 1.26 -17.76
C ARG A 79 8.11 2.07 -17.99
N HIS A 80 7.17 2.04 -17.05
CA HIS A 80 5.95 2.84 -17.12
C HIS A 80 6.21 4.34 -16.88
N GLU A 81 7.16 4.67 -15.99
CA GLU A 81 7.59 6.06 -15.75
C GLU A 81 8.24 6.67 -17.01
N GLN A 82 9.06 5.91 -17.73
CA GLN A 82 9.70 6.37 -18.97
C GLN A 82 8.71 6.55 -20.13
N GLN A 83 7.63 5.77 -20.18
CA GLN A 83 6.60 5.89 -21.23
C GLN A 83 5.57 7.00 -20.97
N SER A 84 5.45 7.46 -19.73
CA SER A 84 4.51 8.53 -19.36
C SER A 84 5.15 9.93 -19.38
N GLY A 85 6.45 10.01 -19.68
CA GLY A 85 7.25 11.24 -19.71
C GLY A 85 7.58 11.79 -21.10
N ASP A 86 7.02 11.19 -22.16
CA ASP A 86 7.11 11.62 -23.58
C ASP A 86 5.71 12.04 -24.08
#